data_AF-A0A6I9QBL5-F1
#
_entry.id   AF-A0A6I9QBL5-F1
#
_cell.length_a   1.000
_cell.length_b   1.000
_cell.length_c   1.000
_cell.angle_alpha   90.00
_cell.angle_beta   90.00
_cell.angle_gamma   90.00
#
_symmetry.space_group_name_H-M   'P 1'
#
loop_
_entity.id
_entity.type
_entity.pdbx_description
1 polymer ?
#
loop_
_entity_poly.entity_id
_entity_poly.type
_entity_poly.pdbx_seq_one_letter_code
_entity_poly.pdbx_strand_id
1 'polypeptide(L)'
;MATTTITTSCHQPCRTSTCPPWLQAALADIQQRVQALAVSLPDEEESHSFAERAENYYQKRPQLLALLQDLYNRYLYLADRYSQSLLKPLHRRQISSVHSDFDFDDDPRVSDPDSASSDAESSLSFQPLPPPPPPPAASQDSPSTEGVLDAIVTELVVAAVERDLLAAEAAEVERRWSESARKIELQGSLLEVLESERMVLLGENARLGFRAATAEEEGRAVVAELGYMRRKAAELARLVVKLREDHRVCLLGRKIEALQAQIYGLERRNRECFDAMARREKEKWEVRVELDRLREENRRLREEAEADRAKRRRRKKDGGFGKWWDRVRKIEWAPCAPHVNGGKGCFYL
;
A
#
# COMPACT_ATOMS: atom_id res chain seq x y z
N MET A 1 16.23 0.15 -50.90
CA MET A 1 15.29 1.17 -50.38
C MET A 1 16.13 2.22 -49.69
N ALA A 2 16.14 3.44 -50.23
CA ALA A 2 17.00 4.52 -49.77
C ALA A 2 16.35 5.23 -48.58
N THR A 3 17.03 5.24 -47.43
CA THR A 3 16.63 6.02 -46.25
C THR A 3 17.43 7.32 -46.26
N THR A 4 16.77 8.40 -46.64
CA THR A 4 17.28 9.77 -46.58
C THR A 4 17.39 10.23 -45.13
N THR A 5 18.61 10.33 -44.62
CA THR A 5 18.95 11.04 -43.38
C THR A 5 18.93 12.54 -43.63
N ILE A 6 17.98 13.25 -43.04
CA ILE A 6 17.92 14.72 -43.05
C ILE A 6 18.85 15.22 -41.94
N THR A 7 20.02 15.70 -42.34
CA THR A 7 20.97 16.39 -41.48
C THR A 7 20.46 17.82 -41.25
N THR A 8 19.90 18.11 -40.08
CA THR A 8 19.56 19.48 -39.64
C THR A 8 20.82 20.20 -39.16
N SER A 9 21.54 20.79 -40.10
CA SER A 9 22.58 21.78 -39.85
C SER A 9 21.93 23.15 -39.61
N CYS A 10 21.78 23.54 -38.34
CA CYS A 10 21.47 24.93 -37.97
C CYS A 10 22.27 25.36 -36.73
N HIS A 11 23.57 25.59 -36.91
CA HIS A 11 24.36 26.41 -35.97
C HIS A 11 24.87 27.65 -36.70
N GLN A 12 24.11 28.74 -36.60
CA GLN A 12 24.66 30.09 -36.67
C GLN A 12 24.30 30.79 -35.37
N PRO A 13 25.27 31.06 -34.48
CA PRO A 13 25.02 31.94 -33.35
C PRO A 13 24.84 33.36 -33.93
N CYS A 14 23.68 33.96 -33.67
CA CYS A 14 23.43 35.37 -33.90
C CYS A 14 24.52 36.20 -33.23
N ARG A 15 25.55 36.57 -33.99
CA ARG A 15 26.51 37.60 -33.61
C ARG A 15 25.86 38.94 -33.93
N THR A 16 24.91 39.37 -33.10
CA THR A 16 24.51 40.77 -33.04
C THR A 16 25.23 41.40 -31.86
N SER A 17 26.04 42.42 -32.14
CA SER A 17 26.88 43.18 -31.22
C SER A 17 26.09 44.06 -30.24
N THR A 18 24.87 43.68 -29.89
CA THR A 18 23.93 44.48 -29.07
C THR A 18 23.38 43.72 -27.86
N CYS A 19 23.66 42.43 -27.72
CA CYS A 19 23.22 41.65 -26.55
C CYS A 19 24.21 41.85 -25.39
N PRO A 20 23.79 42.44 -24.25
CA PRO A 20 24.70 42.73 -23.15
C PRO A 20 25.34 41.44 -22.59
N PRO A 21 26.60 41.48 -22.10
CA PRO A 21 27.34 40.28 -21.69
C PRO A 21 26.63 39.43 -20.62
N TRP A 22 25.87 40.07 -19.72
CA TRP A 22 25.09 39.38 -18.69
C TRP A 22 23.94 38.55 -19.27
N LEU A 23 23.34 38.99 -20.39
CA LEU A 23 22.24 38.29 -21.05
C LEU A 23 22.77 37.07 -21.81
N GLN A 24 23.92 37.21 -22.46
CA GLN A 24 24.59 36.08 -23.12
C GLN A 24 24.98 34.98 -22.12
N ALA A 25 25.57 35.35 -20.98
CA ALA A 25 25.93 34.40 -19.94
C ALA A 25 24.72 33.69 -19.33
N ALA A 26 23.62 34.42 -19.09
CA ALA A 26 22.41 33.84 -18.54
C ALA A 26 21.67 32.92 -19.53
N LEU A 27 21.66 33.27 -20.82
CA LEU A 27 21.12 32.40 -21.87
C LEU A 27 21.94 31.12 -22.03
N ALA A 28 23.27 31.20 -21.92
CA ALA A 28 24.14 30.04 -21.95
C ALA A 28 23.89 29.08 -20.77
N ASP A 29 23.70 29.61 -19.54
CA ASP A 29 23.37 28.80 -18.36
C ASP A 29 21.98 28.15 -18.47
N ILE A 30 20.98 28.88 -18.97
CA ILE A 30 19.65 28.31 -19.28
C ILE A 30 19.77 27.20 -20.33
N GLN A 31 20.54 27.42 -21.40
CA GLN A 31 20.76 26.43 -22.45
C GLN A 31 21.45 25.17 -21.91
N GLN A 32 22.45 25.31 -21.05
CA GLN A 32 23.13 24.17 -20.43
C GLN A 32 22.17 23.34 -19.55
N ARG A 33 21.26 24.00 -18.83
CA ARG A 33 20.24 23.34 -18.00
C ARG A 33 19.15 22.65 -18.82
N VAL A 34 18.75 23.25 -19.94
CA VAL A 34 17.84 22.61 -20.91
C VAL A 34 18.50 21.39 -21.56
N GLN A 35 19.81 21.44 -21.84
CA GLN A 35 20.54 20.26 -22.30
C GLN A 35 20.63 19.18 -21.22
N ALA A 36 20.82 19.55 -19.94
CA ALA A 36 20.77 18.59 -18.84
C ALA A 36 19.39 17.92 -18.69
N LEU A 37 18.30 18.65 -18.97
CA LEU A 37 16.95 18.07 -19.08
C LEU A 37 16.84 17.06 -20.22
N ALA A 38 17.33 17.42 -21.41
CA ALA A 38 17.28 16.56 -22.59
C ALA A 38 18.07 15.25 -22.40
N VAL A 39 19.22 15.30 -21.72
CA VAL A 39 20.04 14.12 -21.39
C VAL A 39 19.39 13.24 -20.30
N SER A 40 18.53 13.81 -19.47
CA SER A 40 17.83 13.08 -18.40
C SER A 40 16.60 12.29 -18.89
N LEU A 41 16.19 12.52 -20.15
CA LEU A 41 15.20 11.72 -20.88
C LEU A 41 15.94 10.57 -21.58
N PRO A 42 15.96 9.34 -21.03
CA PRO A 42 16.60 8.23 -21.72
C PRO A 42 15.86 7.91 -23.02
N ASP A 43 16.61 7.65 -24.11
CA ASP A 43 16.08 6.95 -25.28
C ASP A 43 15.64 5.54 -24.85
N GLU A 44 14.43 5.15 -25.21
CA GLU A 44 13.68 4.00 -24.67
C GLU A 44 14.20 2.59 -25.07
N GLU A 45 15.51 2.37 -25.23
CA GLU A 45 16.01 1.12 -25.84
C GLU A 45 16.48 0.02 -24.85
N GLU A 46 16.49 0.26 -23.54
CA GLU A 46 16.78 -0.81 -22.57
C GLU A 46 15.48 -1.42 -22.02
N SER A 47 15.31 -2.73 -22.27
CA SER A 47 14.12 -3.53 -21.98
C SER A 47 13.83 -3.68 -20.48
N HIS A 48 13.31 -2.63 -19.85
CA HIS A 48 12.88 -2.64 -18.46
C HIS A 48 11.47 -3.23 -18.29
N SER A 49 11.27 -3.99 -17.21
CA SER A 49 9.95 -4.47 -16.80
C SER A 49 9.01 -3.30 -16.45
N PHE A 50 7.69 -3.47 -16.60
CA PHE A 50 6.71 -2.42 -16.32
C PHE A 50 6.86 -1.79 -14.92
N ALA A 51 7.17 -2.63 -13.92
CA ALA A 51 7.38 -2.17 -12.55
C ALA A 51 8.61 -1.25 -12.42
N GLU A 52 9.72 -1.59 -13.06
CA GLU A 52 10.96 -0.78 -13.06
C GLU A 52 10.75 0.54 -13.81
N ARG A 53 9.97 0.53 -14.90
CA ARG A 53 9.58 1.74 -15.63
C ARG A 53 8.76 2.68 -14.75
N ALA A 54 7.79 2.14 -14.02
CA ALA A 54 6.95 2.92 -13.11
C ALA A 54 7.78 3.50 -11.95
N GLU A 55 8.65 2.70 -11.33
CA GLU A 55 9.52 3.15 -10.25
C GLU A 55 10.47 4.27 -10.69
N ASN A 56 11.11 4.10 -11.85
CA ASN A 56 11.98 5.13 -12.43
C ASN A 56 11.22 6.42 -12.78
N TYR A 57 10.01 6.30 -13.33
CA TYR A 57 9.15 7.45 -13.62
C TYR A 57 8.82 8.25 -12.35
N TYR A 58 8.37 7.58 -11.28
CA TYR A 58 8.00 8.26 -10.05
C TYR A 58 9.20 8.86 -9.31
N GLN A 59 10.40 8.30 -9.44
CA GLN A 59 11.63 8.86 -8.88
C GLN A 59 12.17 10.07 -9.69
N LYS A 60 12.10 10.03 -11.02
CA LYS A 60 12.61 11.11 -11.89
C LYS A 60 11.67 12.30 -12.02
N ARG A 61 10.36 12.08 -11.97
CA ARG A 61 9.33 13.12 -12.09
C ARG A 61 9.54 14.34 -11.15
N PRO A 62 9.82 14.19 -9.85
CA PRO A 62 10.05 15.35 -8.98
C PRO A 62 11.30 16.16 -9.35
N GLN A 63 12.37 15.49 -9.82
CA GLN A 63 13.61 16.15 -10.24
C GLN A 63 13.38 16.96 -11.53
N LEU A 64 12.62 16.40 -12.47
CA LEU A 64 12.20 17.06 -13.70
C LEU A 64 11.33 18.30 -13.42
N LEU A 65 10.36 18.17 -12.53
CA LEU A 65 9.49 19.29 -12.14
C LEU A 65 10.28 20.42 -11.46
N ALA A 66 11.22 20.08 -10.57
CA ALA A 66 12.07 21.08 -9.91
C ALA A 66 12.94 21.85 -10.90
N LEU A 67 13.52 21.15 -11.89
CA LEU A 67 14.36 21.78 -12.91
C LEU A 67 13.56 22.63 -13.89
N LEU A 68 12.34 22.21 -14.28
CA LEU A 68 11.42 23.02 -15.07
C LEU A 68 11.00 24.31 -14.35
N GLN A 69 10.72 24.21 -13.04
CA GLN A 69 10.39 25.39 -12.22
C GLN A 69 11.58 26.36 -12.10
N ASP A 70 12.80 25.87 -11.92
CA ASP A 70 14.03 26.69 -11.91
C ASP A 70 14.22 27.43 -13.25
N LEU A 71 14.03 26.72 -14.38
CA LEU A 71 14.09 27.33 -15.71
C LEU A 71 13.01 28.39 -15.93
N TYR A 72 11.77 28.12 -15.53
CA TYR A 72 10.67 29.07 -15.64
C TYR A 72 10.94 30.34 -14.82
N ASN A 73 11.38 30.19 -13.57
CA ASN A 73 11.70 31.32 -12.70
C ASN A 73 12.86 32.16 -13.25
N ARG A 74 13.90 31.52 -13.79
CA ARG A 74 15.03 32.21 -14.44
C ARG A 74 14.61 32.93 -15.71
N TYR A 75 13.74 32.33 -16.52
CA TYR A 75 13.19 32.98 -17.70
C TYR A 75 12.41 34.26 -17.31
N LEU A 76 11.55 34.17 -16.30
CA LEU A 76 10.82 35.35 -15.79
C LEU A 76 11.78 36.42 -15.27
N TYR A 77 12.78 36.04 -14.46
CA TYR A 77 13.80 36.95 -13.97
C TYR A 77 14.57 37.63 -15.11
N LEU A 78 14.91 36.89 -16.16
CA LEU A 78 15.61 37.41 -17.32
C LEU A 78 14.75 38.38 -18.13
N ALA A 79 13.47 38.03 -18.33
CA ALA A 79 12.49 38.87 -19.02
C ALA A 79 12.26 40.19 -18.28
N ASP A 80 12.13 40.14 -16.95
CA ASP A 80 11.99 41.31 -16.08
C ASP A 80 13.26 42.18 -16.06
N ARG A 81 14.43 41.57 -15.92
CA ARG A 81 15.70 42.32 -16.00
C ARG A 81 15.91 42.95 -17.38
N TYR A 82 15.49 42.27 -18.44
CA TYR A 82 15.57 42.78 -19.81
C TYR A 82 14.60 43.95 -20.02
N SER A 83 13.35 43.84 -19.59
CA SER A 83 12.37 44.93 -19.65
C SER A 83 12.87 46.16 -18.86
N GLN A 84 13.40 45.97 -17.65
CA GLN A 84 14.03 47.04 -16.87
C GLN A 84 15.26 47.65 -17.59
N SER A 85 16.05 46.84 -18.29
CA SER A 85 17.22 47.33 -19.05
C SER A 85 16.82 48.17 -20.27
N LEU A 86 15.66 47.92 -20.87
CA LEU A 86 15.09 48.74 -21.94
C LEU A 86 14.47 50.04 -21.41
N LEU A 87 14.03 50.08 -20.15
CA LEU A 87 13.46 51.26 -19.49
C LEU A 87 14.52 52.20 -18.88
N LYS A 88 15.73 51.71 -18.58
CA LYS A 88 16.85 52.50 -18.02
C LYS A 88 17.38 53.64 -18.92
N PRO A 89 17.44 53.53 -20.26
CA PRO A 89 17.81 54.64 -21.14
C PRO A 89 16.82 55.82 -21.09
N LEU A 90 15.55 55.57 -20.79
CA LEU A 90 14.51 56.60 -20.64
C LEU A 90 14.66 57.35 -19.30
N HIS A 91 14.92 56.63 -18.20
CA HIS A 91 15.10 57.26 -16.88
C HIS A 91 16.44 58.02 -16.76
N ARG A 92 17.51 57.61 -17.44
CA ARG A 92 18.79 58.34 -17.39
C ARG A 92 18.74 59.71 -18.09
N ARG A 93 17.80 59.92 -19.03
CA ARG A 93 17.53 61.25 -19.61
C ARG A 93 16.64 62.13 -18.74
N GLN A 94 15.80 61.55 -17.86
CA GLN A 94 14.92 62.32 -16.97
C GLN A 94 15.52 62.63 -15.60
N ILE A 95 16.50 61.86 -15.11
CA ILE A 95 17.06 62.04 -13.75
C ILE A 95 18.29 62.97 -13.72
N SER A 96 18.74 63.50 -14.88
CA SER A 96 19.79 64.53 -14.92
C SER A 96 19.34 65.91 -14.42
N SER A 97 18.06 66.12 -14.09
CA SER A 97 17.55 67.47 -13.75
C SER A 97 16.91 67.62 -12.37
N VAL A 98 16.88 66.61 -11.50
CA VAL A 98 16.30 66.82 -10.16
C VAL A 98 17.07 66.04 -9.10
N HIS A 99 17.92 66.77 -8.39
CA HIS A 99 18.27 66.47 -7.01
C HIS A 99 17.00 66.51 -6.15
N SER A 100 16.72 65.47 -5.37
CA SER A 100 16.50 65.60 -3.94
C SER A 100 16.26 64.25 -3.30
N ASP A 101 16.87 64.09 -2.14
CA ASP A 101 16.83 62.97 -1.19
C ASP A 101 15.40 62.54 -0.85
N PHE A 102 15.19 61.26 -0.56
CA PHE A 102 14.39 60.75 0.57
C PHE A 102 14.39 59.22 0.56
N ASP A 103 15.00 58.63 1.59
CA ASP A 103 14.90 57.22 1.97
C ASP A 103 13.55 56.94 2.68
N PHE A 104 12.85 55.85 2.33
CA PHE A 104 12.19 54.97 3.32
C PHE A 104 11.80 53.60 2.73
N ASP A 105 11.86 52.61 3.62
CA ASP A 105 11.83 51.15 3.49
C ASP A 105 10.47 50.46 3.16
N ASP A 106 10.60 49.24 2.57
CA ASP A 106 9.88 47.96 2.77
C ASP A 106 8.38 47.71 2.36
N ASP A 107 8.24 46.96 1.24
CA ASP A 107 7.40 45.74 0.96
C ASP A 107 5.83 45.73 1.11
N PRO A 108 5.09 44.70 0.63
CA PRO A 108 4.36 44.69 -0.66
C PRO A 108 2.85 44.33 -0.52
N ARG A 109 2.15 44.24 -1.68
CA ARG A 109 0.72 43.93 -1.91
C ARG A 109 -0.11 45.23 -1.93
N VAL A 110 -0.78 45.62 -3.01
CA VAL A 110 -1.76 44.89 -3.82
C VAL A 110 -1.78 45.54 -5.21
N SER A 111 -1.88 44.74 -6.27
CA SER A 111 -2.03 45.23 -7.64
C SER A 111 -3.47 45.68 -7.89
N ASP A 112 -3.66 46.96 -8.21
CA ASP A 112 -4.81 47.48 -8.97
C ASP A 112 -4.24 48.43 -10.05
N PRO A 113 -4.39 48.13 -11.36
CA PRO A 113 -3.98 49.03 -12.41
C PRO A 113 -5.20 49.48 -13.21
N ASP A 114 -5.94 50.47 -12.71
CA ASP A 114 -6.91 51.23 -13.52
C ASP A 114 -6.79 52.71 -13.19
N SER A 115 -5.75 53.36 -13.73
CA SER A 115 -5.71 54.81 -13.98
C SER A 115 -4.43 55.20 -14.70
N ALA A 116 -4.44 55.09 -16.03
CA ALA A 116 -3.49 55.80 -16.88
C ALA A 116 -4.08 56.01 -18.28
N SER A 117 -5.24 56.67 -18.38
CA SER A 117 -5.57 57.44 -19.58
C SER A 117 -4.84 58.77 -19.48
N SER A 118 -3.56 58.79 -19.90
CA SER A 118 -2.85 60.06 -20.06
C SER A 118 -3.31 60.68 -21.38
N ASP A 119 -4.19 61.66 -21.26
CA ASP A 119 -4.55 62.61 -22.31
C ASP A 119 -3.27 63.23 -22.89
N ALA A 120 -3.03 62.97 -24.17
CA ALA A 120 -2.04 63.71 -24.95
C ALA A 120 -2.73 64.95 -25.53
N GLU A 121 -3.11 65.91 -24.68
CA GLU A 121 -3.33 67.28 -25.14
C GLU A 121 -1.95 67.89 -25.44
N SER A 122 -1.56 67.79 -26.70
CA SER A 122 -0.44 68.50 -27.31
C SER A 122 -0.63 70.01 -27.14
N SER A 123 -0.07 70.56 -26.05
CA SER A 123 -0.02 72.01 -25.81
C SER A 123 0.91 72.68 -26.82
N LEU A 124 0.34 73.14 -27.94
CA LEU A 124 1.00 74.09 -28.83
C LEU A 124 1.11 75.43 -28.11
N SER A 125 2.30 75.69 -27.57
CA SER A 125 2.74 77.02 -27.12
C SER A 125 2.68 78.02 -28.28
N PHE A 126 1.59 78.79 -28.37
CA PHE A 126 1.53 79.97 -29.23
C PHE A 126 2.44 81.06 -28.67
N GLN A 127 3.60 81.24 -29.30
CA GLN A 127 4.44 82.43 -29.09
C GLN A 127 3.77 83.61 -29.82
N PRO A 128 3.42 84.73 -29.16
CA PRO A 128 2.85 85.89 -29.83
C PRO A 128 3.86 86.49 -30.82
N LEU A 129 3.49 86.57 -32.09
CA LEU A 129 4.26 87.26 -33.12
C LEU A 129 4.41 88.77 -32.75
N PRO A 130 5.56 89.42 -33.03
CA PRO A 130 5.68 90.87 -32.87
C PRO A 130 4.73 91.60 -33.83
N PRO A 131 4.24 92.80 -33.47
CA PRO A 131 3.34 93.57 -34.34
C PRO A 131 4.03 93.95 -35.66
N PRO A 132 3.29 93.96 -36.79
CA PRO A 132 3.85 94.31 -38.09
C PRO A 132 4.26 95.80 -38.15
N PRO A 133 5.32 96.15 -38.90
CA PRO A 133 5.68 97.55 -39.14
C PRO A 133 4.58 98.29 -39.92
N PRO A 134 4.49 99.63 -39.77
CA PRO A 134 3.47 100.44 -40.43
C PRO A 134 3.58 100.35 -41.96
N PRO A 135 2.45 100.47 -42.69
CA PRO A 135 2.43 100.35 -44.14
C PRO A 135 3.24 101.47 -44.79
N PRO A 136 4.04 101.18 -45.84
CA PRO A 136 4.60 102.23 -46.66
C PRO A 136 3.45 102.99 -47.35
N ALA A 137 3.61 104.31 -47.39
CA ALA A 137 2.69 105.23 -48.03
C ALA A 137 2.30 104.73 -49.43
N ALA A 138 1.00 104.81 -49.73
CA ALA A 138 0.42 104.47 -51.01
C ALA A 138 1.12 105.22 -52.16
N SER A 139 2.04 104.53 -52.84
CA SER A 139 2.38 104.80 -54.23
C SER A 139 1.43 103.98 -55.10
N GLN A 140 0.55 104.68 -55.78
CA GLN A 140 -0.32 104.15 -56.83
C GLN A 140 0.54 103.64 -57.98
N ASP A 141 0.83 102.33 -58.01
CA ASP A 141 1.19 101.65 -59.25
C ASP A 141 0.06 100.67 -59.57
N SER A 142 -0.50 100.84 -60.76
CA SER A 142 -1.59 100.03 -61.28
C SER A 142 -1.11 98.58 -61.44
N PRO A 143 -1.90 97.55 -61.04
CA PRO A 143 -1.47 96.17 -61.21
C PRO A 143 -1.39 95.88 -62.70
N SER A 144 -0.21 95.47 -63.18
CA SER A 144 -0.13 94.83 -64.49
C SER A 144 -0.97 93.56 -64.45
N THR A 145 -1.77 93.34 -65.49
CA THR A 145 -2.66 92.19 -65.64
C THR A 145 -1.94 90.84 -65.49
N GLU A 146 -0.64 90.78 -65.75
CA GLU A 146 0.21 89.59 -65.57
C GLU A 146 0.37 89.16 -64.10
N GLY A 147 0.53 90.09 -63.16
CA GLY A 147 0.74 89.74 -61.73
C GLY A 147 -0.53 89.22 -61.05
N VAL A 148 -1.70 89.68 -61.50
CA VAL A 148 -3.00 89.18 -61.01
C VAL A 148 -3.27 87.77 -61.53
N LEU A 149 -2.93 87.49 -62.80
CA LEU A 149 -3.02 86.14 -63.35
C LEU A 149 -2.08 85.19 -62.62
N ASP A 150 -0.83 85.60 -62.35
CA ASP A 150 0.15 84.76 -61.67
C ASP A 150 -0.30 84.42 -60.24
N ALA A 151 -0.87 85.39 -59.51
CA ALA A 151 -1.49 85.15 -58.20
C ALA A 151 -2.63 84.11 -58.26
N ILE A 152 -3.54 84.24 -59.23
CA ILE A 152 -4.65 83.28 -59.42
C ILE A 152 -4.12 81.89 -59.77
N VAL A 153 -3.09 81.79 -60.62
CA VAL A 153 -2.45 80.51 -60.97
C VAL A 153 -1.78 79.89 -59.76
N THR A 154 -1.08 80.67 -58.93
CA THR A 154 -0.47 80.17 -57.70
C THR A 154 -1.50 79.64 -56.71
N GLU A 155 -2.62 80.35 -56.48
CA GLU A 155 -3.71 79.83 -55.64
C GLU A 155 -4.31 78.54 -56.21
N LEU A 156 -4.51 78.45 -57.52
CA LEU A 156 -5.07 77.25 -58.15
C LEU A 156 -4.14 76.04 -57.98
N VAL A 157 -2.83 76.24 -58.10
CA VAL A 157 -1.83 75.19 -57.91
C VAL A 157 -1.75 74.78 -56.44
N VAL A 158 -1.76 75.74 -55.51
CA VAL A 158 -1.80 75.46 -54.06
C VAL A 158 -3.05 74.66 -53.70
N ALA A 159 -4.22 75.08 -54.16
CA ALA A 159 -5.48 74.38 -53.95
C ALA A 159 -5.49 72.98 -54.58
N ALA A 160 -4.85 72.78 -55.74
CA ALA A 160 -4.71 71.47 -56.36
C ALA A 160 -3.82 70.53 -55.54
N VAL A 161 -2.69 71.01 -55.04
CA VAL A 161 -1.78 70.23 -54.19
C VAL A 161 -2.42 69.91 -52.84
N GLU A 162 -3.10 70.87 -52.21
CA GLU A 162 -3.85 70.67 -50.96
C GLU A 162 -4.93 69.59 -51.14
N ARG A 163 -5.68 69.62 -52.25
CA ARG A 163 -6.66 68.58 -52.56
C ARG A 163 -6.00 67.20 -52.70
N ASP A 164 -4.85 67.11 -53.37
CA ASP A 164 -4.15 65.84 -53.58
C ASP A 164 -3.55 65.30 -52.27
N LEU A 165 -3.05 66.17 -51.38
CA LEU A 165 -2.61 65.83 -50.02
C LEU A 165 -3.77 65.31 -49.18
N LEU A 166 -4.91 66.03 -49.14
CA LEU A 166 -6.09 65.59 -48.41
C LEU A 166 -6.64 64.27 -48.95
N ALA A 167 -6.57 64.03 -50.27
CA ALA A 167 -6.95 62.76 -50.86
C ALA A 167 -6.02 61.61 -50.44
N ALA A 168 -4.72 61.85 -50.35
CA ALA A 168 -3.75 60.85 -49.86
C ALA A 168 -3.95 60.54 -48.38
N GLU A 169 -4.18 61.57 -47.55
CA GLU A 169 -4.49 61.40 -46.13
C GLU A 169 -5.78 60.62 -45.93
N ALA A 170 -6.85 60.95 -46.68
CA ALA A 170 -8.10 60.20 -46.64
C ALA A 170 -7.91 58.72 -47.01
N ALA A 171 -7.11 58.43 -48.04
CA ALA A 171 -6.79 57.05 -48.43
C ALA A 171 -6.01 56.29 -47.34
N GLU A 172 -5.10 56.95 -46.62
CA GLU A 172 -4.39 56.35 -45.50
C GLU A 172 -5.29 56.07 -44.31
N VAL A 173 -6.21 56.98 -43.98
CA VAL A 173 -7.21 56.78 -42.93
C VAL A 173 -8.13 55.60 -43.29
N GLU A 174 -8.61 55.54 -44.52
CA GLU A 174 -9.45 54.43 -45.01
C GLU A 174 -8.72 53.08 -44.92
N ARG A 175 -7.43 53.03 -45.29
CA ARG A 175 -6.60 51.83 -45.14
C ARG A 175 -6.46 51.42 -43.67
N ARG A 176 -6.15 52.35 -42.77
CA ARG A 176 -6.03 52.08 -41.33
C ARG A 176 -7.35 51.61 -40.72
N TRP A 177 -8.47 52.19 -41.15
CA TRP A 177 -9.80 51.78 -40.75
C TRP A 177 -10.11 50.37 -41.23
N SER A 178 -9.84 50.04 -42.50
CA SER A 178 -9.99 48.70 -43.06
C SER A 178 -9.14 47.64 -42.34
N GLU A 179 -7.90 47.97 -41.99
CA GLU A 179 -7.03 47.09 -41.20
C GLU A 179 -7.55 46.87 -39.79
N SER A 180 -8.14 47.90 -39.17
CA SER A 180 -8.72 47.80 -37.84
C SER A 180 -10.00 46.96 -37.87
N ALA A 181 -10.86 47.14 -38.88
CA ALA A 181 -12.04 46.31 -39.10
C ALA A 181 -11.66 44.83 -39.27
N ARG A 182 -10.64 44.53 -40.09
CA ARG A 182 -10.14 43.16 -40.27
C ARG A 182 -9.57 42.56 -38.99
N LYS A 183 -8.88 43.35 -38.15
CA LYS A 183 -8.39 42.89 -36.84
C LYS A 183 -9.54 42.52 -35.91
N ILE A 184 -10.59 43.35 -35.86
CA ILE A 184 -11.79 43.08 -35.05
C ILE A 184 -12.47 41.79 -35.53
N GLU A 185 -12.60 41.60 -36.84
CA GLU A 185 -13.18 40.38 -37.43
C GLU A 185 -12.36 39.12 -37.07
N LEU A 186 -11.03 39.19 -37.16
CA LEU A 186 -10.13 38.10 -36.76
C LEU A 186 -10.22 37.80 -35.26
N GLN A 187 -10.33 38.83 -34.42
CA GLN A 187 -10.52 38.66 -32.98
C GLN A 187 -11.86 38.00 -32.67
N GLY A 188 -12.94 38.37 -33.38
CA GLY A 188 -14.23 37.71 -33.27
C GLY A 188 -14.16 36.23 -33.65
N SER A 189 -13.53 35.92 -34.79
CA SER A 189 -13.34 34.54 -35.26
C SER A 189 -12.55 33.70 -34.26
N LEU A 190 -11.50 34.26 -33.65
CA LEU A 190 -10.73 33.58 -32.60
C LEU A 190 -11.58 33.29 -31.36
N LEU A 191 -12.41 34.25 -30.94
CA LEU A 191 -13.31 34.04 -29.80
C LEU A 191 -14.32 32.93 -30.09
N GLU A 192 -14.91 32.88 -31.28
CA GLU A 192 -15.82 31.79 -31.67
C GLU A 192 -15.15 30.41 -31.62
N VAL A 193 -13.90 30.30 -32.09
CA VAL A 193 -13.12 29.06 -32.00
C VAL A 193 -12.90 28.67 -30.54
N LEU A 194 -12.44 29.60 -29.69
CA LEU A 194 -12.21 29.34 -28.27
C LEU A 194 -13.49 28.95 -27.52
N GLU A 195 -14.62 29.58 -27.85
CA GLU A 195 -15.92 29.22 -27.30
C GLU A 195 -16.36 27.82 -27.75
N SER A 196 -16.11 27.46 -29.02
CA SER A 196 -16.40 26.12 -29.52
C SER A 196 -15.54 25.05 -28.84
N GLU A 197 -14.24 25.30 -28.65
CA GLU A 197 -13.33 24.41 -27.92
C GLU A 197 -13.76 24.26 -26.47
N ARG A 198 -14.12 25.36 -25.80
CA ARG A 198 -14.67 25.33 -24.43
C ARG A 198 -15.90 24.44 -24.36
N MET A 199 -16.83 24.54 -25.31
CA MET A 199 -18.04 23.71 -25.33
C MET A 199 -17.73 22.22 -25.54
N VAL A 200 -16.78 21.90 -26.41
CA VAL A 200 -16.30 20.52 -26.61
C VAL A 200 -15.69 19.97 -25.31
N LEU A 201 -14.78 20.72 -24.68
CA LEU A 201 -14.12 20.31 -23.44
C LEU A 201 -15.11 20.13 -22.28
N LEU A 202 -16.13 20.98 -22.17
CA LEU A 202 -17.20 20.80 -21.18
C LEU A 202 -18.00 19.52 -21.44
N GLY A 203 -18.29 19.21 -22.71
CA GLY A 203 -18.96 17.97 -23.11
C GLY A 203 -18.13 16.73 -22.80
N GLU A 204 -16.83 16.77 -23.10
CA GLU A 204 -15.90 15.69 -22.79
C GLU A 204 -15.74 15.48 -21.28
N ASN A 205 -15.61 16.57 -20.51
CA ASN A 205 -15.57 16.51 -19.04
C ASN A 205 -16.84 15.89 -18.45
N ALA A 206 -18.02 16.26 -18.96
CA ALA A 206 -19.28 15.65 -18.53
C ALA A 206 -19.28 14.14 -18.84
N ARG A 207 -18.88 13.75 -20.06
CA ARG A 207 -18.80 12.35 -20.49
C ARG A 207 -17.81 11.54 -19.64
N LEU A 208 -16.64 12.09 -19.34
CA LEU A 208 -15.66 11.48 -18.46
C LEU A 208 -16.18 11.37 -17.03
N GLY A 209 -16.89 12.39 -16.55
CA GLY A 209 -17.57 12.36 -15.25
C GLY A 209 -18.57 11.21 -15.13
N PHE A 210 -19.42 11.00 -16.13
CA PHE A 210 -20.34 9.85 -16.15
C PHE A 210 -19.60 8.52 -16.13
N ARG A 211 -18.56 8.36 -16.96
CA ARG A 211 -17.74 7.13 -16.98
C ARG A 211 -17.06 6.86 -15.64
N ALA A 212 -16.53 7.90 -15.01
CA ALA A 212 -15.91 7.79 -13.69
C ALA A 212 -16.93 7.37 -12.63
N ALA A 213 -18.12 7.98 -12.63
CA ALA A 213 -19.19 7.61 -11.72
C ALA A 213 -19.63 6.15 -11.90
N THR A 214 -19.82 5.69 -13.14
CA THR A 214 -20.15 4.28 -13.42
C THR A 214 -19.06 3.32 -12.94
N ALA A 215 -17.78 3.63 -13.22
CA ALA A 215 -16.67 2.82 -12.76
C ALA A 215 -16.57 2.78 -11.22
N GLU A 216 -16.91 3.89 -10.55
CA GLU A 216 -16.95 3.95 -9.09
C GLU A 216 -18.07 3.08 -8.53
N GLU A 217 -19.26 3.10 -9.12
CA GLU A 217 -20.39 2.25 -8.72
C GLU A 217 -20.08 0.76 -8.90
N GLU A 218 -19.50 0.37 -10.03
CA GLU A 218 -19.01 -0.99 -10.28
C GLU A 218 -17.95 -1.38 -9.23
N GLY A 219 -17.01 -0.48 -8.93
CA GLY A 219 -16.02 -0.69 -7.88
C GLY A 219 -16.64 -0.92 -6.50
N ARG A 220 -17.64 -0.11 -6.12
CA ARG A 220 -18.39 -0.29 -4.86
C ARG A 220 -19.12 -1.64 -4.82
N ALA A 221 -19.72 -2.07 -5.93
CA ALA A 221 -20.39 -3.37 -6.03
C ALA A 221 -19.40 -4.54 -5.85
N VAL A 222 -18.24 -4.50 -6.53
CA VAL A 222 -17.19 -5.51 -6.39
C VAL A 222 -16.67 -5.58 -4.94
N VAL A 223 -16.47 -4.44 -4.29
CA VAL A 223 -16.04 -4.39 -2.88
C VAL A 223 -17.08 -5.03 -1.96
N ALA A 224 -18.38 -4.80 -2.20
CA ALA A 224 -19.45 -5.42 -1.42
C ALA A 224 -19.47 -6.95 -1.58
N GLU A 225 -19.33 -7.45 -2.83
CA GLU A 225 -19.26 -8.88 -3.14
C GLU A 225 -18.03 -9.54 -2.49
N LEU A 226 -16.85 -8.92 -2.60
CA LEU A 226 -15.64 -9.39 -1.92
C LEU A 226 -15.82 -9.44 -0.39
N GLY A 227 -16.49 -8.42 0.17
CA GLY A 227 -16.84 -8.38 1.60
C GLY A 227 -17.79 -9.50 2.02
N TYR A 228 -18.75 -9.87 1.17
CA TYR A 228 -19.62 -11.02 1.40
C TYR A 228 -18.85 -12.34 1.35
N MET A 229 -18.06 -12.56 0.30
CA MET A 229 -17.27 -13.78 0.12
C MET A 229 -16.27 -13.98 1.24
N ARG A 230 -15.61 -12.91 1.70
CA ARG A 230 -14.70 -12.95 2.86
C ARG A 230 -15.41 -13.38 4.15
N ARG A 231 -16.64 -12.88 4.40
CA ARG A 231 -17.43 -13.31 5.56
C ARG A 231 -17.80 -14.79 5.47
N LYS A 232 -18.21 -15.27 4.30
CA LYS A 232 -18.52 -16.69 4.07
C LYS A 232 -17.31 -17.59 4.23
N ALA A 233 -16.16 -17.19 3.69
CA ALA A 233 -14.90 -17.92 3.90
C ALA A 233 -14.54 -17.99 5.40
N ALA A 234 -14.72 -16.90 6.16
CA ALA A 234 -14.48 -16.89 7.60
C ALA A 234 -15.45 -17.78 8.37
N GLU A 235 -16.73 -17.84 7.99
CA GLU A 235 -17.72 -18.77 8.54
C GLU A 235 -17.29 -20.23 8.30
N LEU A 236 -16.91 -20.57 7.07
CA LEU A 236 -16.44 -21.91 6.72
C LEU A 236 -15.16 -22.29 7.48
N ALA A 237 -14.21 -21.37 7.60
CA ALA A 237 -12.98 -21.59 8.38
C ALA A 237 -13.31 -21.93 9.85
N ARG A 238 -14.26 -21.21 10.47
CA ARG A 238 -14.71 -21.52 11.84
C ARG A 238 -15.35 -22.89 11.95
N LEU A 239 -16.17 -23.28 10.98
CA LEU A 239 -16.80 -24.61 10.97
C LEU A 239 -15.77 -25.74 10.84
N VAL A 240 -14.76 -25.56 10.00
CA VAL A 240 -13.67 -26.55 9.84
C VAL A 240 -12.88 -26.73 11.12
N VAL A 241 -12.57 -25.65 11.84
CA VAL A 241 -11.89 -25.74 13.15
C VAL A 241 -12.75 -26.51 14.16
N LYS A 242 -14.03 -26.15 14.28
CA LYS A 242 -14.97 -26.86 15.16
C LYS A 242 -15.06 -28.36 14.84
N LEU A 243 -15.19 -28.72 13.56
CA LEU A 243 -15.24 -30.13 13.14
C LEU A 243 -13.98 -30.91 13.53
N ARG A 244 -12.79 -30.29 13.46
CA ARG A 244 -11.54 -30.93 13.89
C ARG A 244 -11.50 -31.15 15.39
N GLU A 245 -11.97 -30.18 16.16
CA GLU A 245 -12.08 -30.28 17.62
C GLU A 245 -13.08 -31.36 18.02
N ASP A 246 -14.28 -31.36 17.44
CA ASP A 246 -15.33 -32.36 17.69
C ASP A 246 -14.84 -33.78 17.36
N HIS A 247 -14.13 -33.94 16.23
CA HIS A 247 -13.54 -35.22 15.86
C HIS A 247 -12.51 -35.69 16.89
N ARG A 248 -11.63 -34.78 17.36
CA ARG A 248 -10.64 -35.08 18.40
C ARG A 248 -11.31 -35.47 19.72
N VAL A 249 -12.35 -34.74 20.14
CA VAL A 249 -13.13 -35.04 21.35
C VAL A 249 -13.77 -36.43 21.23
N CYS A 250 -14.34 -36.77 20.07
CA CYS A 250 -14.92 -38.09 19.83
C CYS A 250 -13.88 -39.22 19.95
N LEU A 251 -12.70 -39.07 19.33
CA LEU A 251 -11.62 -40.06 19.41
C LEU A 251 -11.11 -40.25 20.84
N LEU A 252 -10.94 -39.14 21.59
CA LEU A 252 -10.52 -39.20 22.99
C LEU A 252 -11.60 -39.83 23.87
N GLY A 253 -12.87 -39.53 23.63
CA GLY A 253 -14.02 -40.15 24.32
C GLY A 253 -14.00 -41.67 24.20
N ARG A 254 -13.86 -42.20 22.98
CA ARG A 254 -13.73 -43.66 22.76
C ARG A 254 -12.54 -44.27 23.48
N LYS A 255 -11.41 -43.56 23.55
CA LYS A 255 -10.22 -44.03 24.27
C LYS A 255 -10.45 -44.04 25.78
N ILE A 256 -11.15 -43.05 26.32
CA ILE A 256 -11.53 -42.99 27.74
C ILE A 256 -12.45 -44.18 28.07
N GLU A 257 -13.47 -44.44 27.27
CA GLU A 257 -14.39 -45.57 27.46
C GLU A 257 -13.65 -46.91 27.45
N ALA A 258 -12.73 -47.11 26.50
CA ALA A 258 -11.91 -48.32 26.43
C ALA A 258 -11.01 -48.49 27.66
N LEU A 259 -10.37 -47.40 28.14
CA LEU A 259 -9.56 -47.43 29.35
C LEU A 259 -10.41 -47.68 30.60
N GLN A 260 -11.60 -47.10 30.69
CA GLN A 260 -12.54 -47.35 31.78
C GLN A 260 -12.98 -48.82 31.82
N ALA A 261 -13.27 -49.43 30.67
CA ALA A 261 -13.58 -50.85 30.59
C ALA A 261 -12.40 -51.74 31.06
N GLN A 262 -11.16 -51.37 30.70
CA GLN A 262 -9.97 -52.07 31.18
C GLN A 262 -9.78 -51.94 32.69
N ILE A 263 -9.95 -50.74 33.26
CA ILE A 263 -9.89 -50.49 34.70
C ILE A 263 -10.93 -51.35 35.41
N TYR A 264 -12.18 -51.33 34.95
CA TYR A 264 -13.23 -52.16 35.53
C TYR A 264 -12.91 -53.66 35.48
N GLY A 265 -12.36 -54.13 34.34
CA GLY A 265 -11.91 -55.52 34.21
C GLY A 265 -10.75 -55.89 35.14
N LEU A 266 -9.83 -54.95 35.40
CA LEU A 266 -8.74 -55.13 36.38
C LEU A 266 -9.28 -55.12 37.82
N GLU A 267 -10.16 -54.18 38.16
CA GLU A 267 -10.81 -54.10 39.46
C GLU A 267 -11.57 -55.39 39.79
N ARG A 268 -12.31 -55.94 38.82
CA ARG A 268 -13.02 -57.21 38.97
C ARG A 268 -12.06 -58.36 39.27
N ARG A 269 -10.99 -58.50 38.48
CA ARG A 269 -9.97 -59.55 38.70
C ARG A 269 -9.25 -59.40 40.03
N ASN A 270 -8.96 -58.15 40.44
CA ASN A 270 -8.38 -57.87 41.75
C ASN A 270 -9.32 -58.33 42.87
N ARG A 271 -10.62 -58.02 42.80
CA ARG A 271 -11.62 -58.49 43.78
C ARG A 271 -11.67 -60.01 43.85
N GLU A 272 -11.72 -60.70 42.71
CA GLU A 272 -11.70 -62.17 42.66
C GLU A 272 -10.44 -62.75 43.31
N CYS A 273 -9.28 -62.12 43.09
CA CYS A 273 -8.03 -62.51 43.74
C CYS A 273 -8.08 -62.33 45.27
N PHE A 274 -8.58 -61.18 45.74
CA PHE A 274 -8.75 -60.91 47.17
C PHE A 274 -9.72 -61.91 47.81
N ASP A 275 -10.86 -62.19 47.18
CA ASP A 275 -11.84 -63.15 47.67
C ASP A 275 -11.27 -64.58 47.74
N ALA A 276 -10.48 -64.98 46.74
CA ALA A 276 -9.80 -66.27 46.74
C ALA A 276 -8.79 -66.39 47.89
N MET A 277 -8.03 -65.32 48.15
CA MET A 277 -7.11 -65.27 49.29
C MET A 277 -7.85 -65.33 50.63
N ALA A 278 -8.98 -64.62 50.77
CA ALA A 278 -9.80 -64.65 51.97
C ALA A 278 -10.39 -66.06 52.23
N ARG A 279 -10.86 -66.75 51.19
CA ARG A 279 -11.33 -68.16 51.30
C ARG A 279 -10.22 -69.09 51.78
N ARG A 280 -9.03 -69.00 51.19
CA ARG A 280 -7.86 -69.79 51.61
C ARG A 280 -7.50 -69.55 53.06
N GLU A 281 -7.55 -68.30 53.53
CA GLU A 281 -7.29 -68.00 54.95
C GLU A 281 -8.38 -68.55 55.88
N LYS A 282 -9.64 -68.51 55.46
CA LYS A 282 -10.75 -69.14 56.19
C LYS A 282 -10.60 -70.65 56.28
N GLU A 283 -10.30 -71.33 55.16
CA GLU A 283 -10.03 -72.77 55.13
C GLU A 283 -8.86 -73.13 56.06
N LYS A 284 -7.75 -72.38 56.02
CA LYS A 284 -6.63 -72.57 56.95
C LYS A 284 -7.06 -72.41 58.41
N TRP A 285 -7.94 -71.45 58.71
CA TRP A 285 -8.46 -71.24 60.05
C TRP A 285 -9.34 -72.40 60.52
N GLU A 286 -10.25 -72.87 59.66
CA GLU A 286 -11.09 -74.05 59.93
C GLU A 286 -10.24 -75.30 60.16
N VAL A 287 -9.21 -75.54 59.34
CA VAL A 287 -8.25 -76.64 59.54
C VAL A 287 -7.49 -76.51 60.86
N ARG A 288 -7.08 -75.30 61.26
CA ARG A 288 -6.43 -75.06 62.57
C ARG A 288 -7.36 -75.40 63.73
N VAL A 289 -8.62 -74.96 63.68
CA VAL A 289 -9.63 -75.25 64.71
C VAL A 289 -9.89 -76.76 64.81
N GLU A 290 -10.07 -77.43 63.68
CA GLU A 290 -10.27 -78.89 63.66
C GLU A 290 -9.04 -79.64 64.18
N LEU A 291 -7.84 -79.19 63.82
CA LEU A 291 -6.59 -79.75 64.34
C LEU A 291 -6.49 -79.60 65.86
N ASP A 292 -6.87 -78.45 66.42
CA ASP A 292 -6.87 -78.22 67.86
C ASP A 292 -7.91 -79.09 68.57
N ARG A 293 -9.12 -79.25 68.00
CA ARG A 293 -10.12 -80.19 68.50
C ARG A 293 -9.60 -81.62 68.52
N LEU A 294 -9.04 -82.09 67.41
CA LEU A 294 -8.47 -83.45 67.30
C LEU A 294 -7.30 -83.64 68.26
N ARG A 295 -6.49 -82.61 68.53
CA ARG A 295 -5.43 -82.66 69.54
C ARG A 295 -6.00 -82.86 70.94
N GLU A 296 -7.08 -82.15 71.29
CA GLU A 296 -7.75 -82.30 72.58
C GLU A 296 -8.40 -83.67 72.74
N GLU A 297 -9.09 -84.17 71.72
CA GLU A 297 -9.67 -85.53 71.72
C GLU A 297 -8.58 -86.60 71.85
N ASN A 298 -7.48 -86.48 71.10
CA ASN A 298 -6.33 -87.38 71.22
C ASN A 298 -5.70 -87.33 72.62
N ARG A 299 -5.62 -86.15 73.24
CA ARG A 299 -5.14 -86.02 74.62
C ARG A 299 -6.05 -86.77 75.60
N ARG A 300 -7.37 -86.59 75.49
CA ARG A 300 -8.35 -87.32 76.32
C ARG A 300 -8.24 -88.84 76.15
N LEU A 301 -8.20 -89.32 74.90
CA LEU A 301 -8.05 -90.75 74.62
C LEU A 301 -6.73 -91.31 75.17
N ARG A 302 -5.64 -90.54 75.15
CA ARG A 302 -4.38 -90.94 75.78
C ARG A 302 -4.51 -91.03 77.30
N GLU A 303 -5.11 -90.03 77.94
CA GLU A 303 -5.37 -90.02 79.39
C GLU A 303 -6.28 -91.18 79.81
N GLU A 304 -7.34 -91.48 79.04
CA GLU A 304 -8.22 -92.63 79.25
C GLU A 304 -7.47 -93.95 79.08
N ALA A 305 -6.69 -94.10 78.00
CA ALA A 305 -5.88 -95.29 77.77
C ALA A 305 -4.84 -95.49 78.88
N GLU A 306 -4.23 -94.42 79.39
CA GLU A 306 -3.33 -94.45 80.54
C GLU A 306 -4.05 -94.82 81.84
N ALA A 307 -5.23 -94.26 82.10
CA ALA A 307 -6.06 -94.60 83.25
C ALA A 307 -6.50 -96.08 83.21
N ASP A 308 -6.90 -96.58 82.05
CA ASP A 308 -7.26 -97.99 81.86
C ASP A 308 -6.04 -98.91 81.97
N ARG A 309 -4.88 -98.51 81.45
CA ARG A 309 -3.60 -99.20 81.72
C ARG A 309 -3.28 -99.21 83.22
N ALA A 310 -3.54 -98.12 83.94
CA ALA A 310 -3.36 -98.03 85.39
C ALA A 310 -4.35 -98.93 86.15
N LYS A 311 -5.63 -98.98 85.76
CA LYS A 311 -6.63 -99.92 86.30
C LYS A 311 -6.23 -101.38 86.04
N ARG A 312 -5.77 -101.71 84.82
CA ARG A 312 -5.24 -103.04 84.49
C ARG A 312 -4.02 -103.38 85.33
N ARG A 313 -3.11 -102.44 85.57
CA ARG A 313 -1.98 -102.60 86.51
C ARG A 313 -2.44 -102.85 87.94
N ARG A 314 -3.48 -102.16 88.44
CA ARG A 314 -4.09 -102.42 89.76
C ARG A 314 -4.73 -103.80 89.84
N ARG A 315 -5.55 -104.20 88.85
CA ARG A 315 -6.11 -105.56 88.75
C ARG A 315 -5.05 -106.66 88.69
N LYS A 316 -3.90 -106.40 88.06
CA LYS A 316 -2.75 -107.32 88.07
C LYS A 316 -2.02 -107.39 89.43
N LYS A 317 -2.17 -106.37 90.27
CA LYS A 317 -1.66 -106.33 91.65
C LYS A 317 -2.60 -107.07 92.61
N ASP A 318 -3.91 -107.07 92.35
CA ASP A 318 -4.94 -107.71 93.18
C ASP A 318 -5.39 -109.10 92.69
N GLY A 319 -4.94 -109.55 91.51
CA GLY A 319 -5.25 -110.86 90.93
C GLY A 319 -4.01 -111.63 90.54
N GLY A 320 -3.75 -112.76 91.20
CA GLY A 320 -2.57 -113.61 91.02
C GLY A 320 -2.34 -114.09 89.58
N PHE A 321 -1.48 -113.38 88.85
CA PHE A 321 -1.08 -113.64 87.46
C PHE A 321 0.14 -114.58 87.35
N GLY A 322 0.41 -115.41 88.37
CA GLY A 322 1.53 -116.36 88.36
C GLY A 322 1.26 -117.66 87.57
N LYS A 323 -0.01 -118.10 87.45
CA LYS A 323 -0.34 -119.49 87.04
C LYS A 323 -0.50 -119.73 85.52
N TRP A 324 -0.63 -118.69 84.69
CA TRP A 324 -0.89 -118.86 83.25
C TRP A 324 0.39 -119.08 82.42
N TRP A 325 1.48 -118.39 82.73
CA TRP A 325 2.75 -118.50 82.00
C TRP A 325 3.52 -119.80 82.25
N ASP A 326 3.22 -120.53 83.32
CA ASP A 326 3.78 -121.86 83.57
C ASP A 326 3.15 -122.95 82.68
N ARG A 327 1.96 -122.69 82.09
CA ARG A 327 1.25 -123.67 81.26
C ARG A 327 1.57 -123.57 79.77
N VAL A 328 2.10 -122.43 79.31
CA VAL A 328 2.45 -122.19 77.88
C VAL A 328 3.89 -122.58 77.55
N ARG A 329 4.77 -122.68 78.55
CA ARG A 329 6.21 -122.98 78.35
C ARG A 329 6.57 -124.46 78.16
N LYS A 330 5.61 -125.39 78.20
CA LYS A 330 5.85 -126.85 78.16
C LYS A 330 5.35 -127.57 76.91
N ILE A 331 5.06 -126.85 75.81
CA ILE A 331 4.72 -127.47 74.53
C ILE A 331 5.91 -127.32 73.59
N GLU A 332 6.67 -128.40 73.41
CA GLU A 332 7.70 -128.56 72.39
C GLU A 332 7.05 -129.01 71.07
N TRP A 333 7.39 -128.36 69.95
CA TRP A 333 6.90 -128.70 68.62
C TRP A 333 8.09 -129.03 67.72
N ALA A 334 8.14 -130.27 67.21
CA ALA A 334 9.13 -130.78 66.25
C ALA A 334 8.46 -131.08 64.89
N PRO A 335 9.23 -131.16 63.79
CA PRO A 335 8.83 -130.69 62.45
C PRO A 335 8.46 -131.82 61.47
N CYS A 336 7.68 -131.50 60.43
CA CYS A 336 7.64 -132.24 59.15
C CYS A 336 7.13 -131.33 58.00
N ALA A 337 7.88 -131.31 56.90
CA ALA A 337 7.44 -130.98 55.54
C ALA A 337 7.40 -132.30 54.72
N PRO A 338 7.10 -132.39 53.40
CA PRO A 338 6.61 -131.38 52.44
C PRO A 338 5.52 -131.90 51.43
N HIS A 339 5.21 -131.04 50.44
CA HIS A 339 4.89 -131.31 49.01
C HIS A 339 3.44 -131.22 48.45
N VAL A 340 3.23 -130.09 47.73
CA VAL A 340 2.83 -129.90 46.29
C VAL A 340 1.46 -130.39 45.75
N ASN A 341 0.70 -129.41 45.22
CA ASN A 341 0.19 -129.28 43.83
C ASN A 341 -0.46 -127.88 43.75
N GLY A 342 -0.23 -127.00 42.77
CA GLY A 342 -0.19 -127.17 41.32
C GLY A 342 -1.44 -126.50 40.73
N GLY A 343 -1.35 -125.28 40.18
CA GLY A 343 -2.52 -124.62 39.57
C GLY A 343 -2.31 -123.15 39.22
N LYS A 344 -2.22 -122.89 37.91
CA LYS A 344 -1.93 -121.61 37.23
C LYS A 344 -3.09 -120.60 37.34
N GLY A 345 -2.77 -119.31 37.26
CA GLY A 345 -3.74 -118.24 37.00
C GLY A 345 -3.07 -116.87 36.88
N CYS A 346 -2.78 -116.48 35.65
CA CYS A 346 -2.30 -115.16 35.23
C CYS A 346 -3.43 -114.12 35.34
N PHE A 347 -3.15 -112.85 35.67
CA PHE A 347 -3.66 -111.68 34.94
C PHE A 347 -2.97 -110.39 35.41
N TYR A 348 -2.66 -109.56 34.42
CA TYR A 348 -2.07 -108.23 34.48
C TYR A 348 -3.05 -107.16 35.00
N LEU A 349 -2.55 -106.20 35.80
CA LEU A 349 -2.49 -104.76 35.49
C LEU A 349 -1.62 -104.04 36.54
#